data_AF-A0A0L1I4Y2-F1
#
_entry.id   AF-A0A0L1I4Y2-F1
#
_cell.length_a   1.000
_cell.length_b   1.000
_cell.length_c   1.000
_cell.angle_alpha   90.00
_cell.angle_beta   90.00
_cell.angle_gamma   90.00
#
_symmetry.space_group_name_H-M   'P 1'
#
loop_
_entity.id
_entity.type
_entity.pdbx_description
1 polymer ?
#
loop_
_entity_poly.entity_id
_entity_poly.type
_entity_poly.pdbx_seq_one_letter_code
_entity_poly.pdbx_strand_id
1 'polypeptide(L)'
;MDQVNIEMNHHNTPHIKNREPTKSYRSLCECELYTSIYDNDPEMKEIMNDFDRQTSQRFEQYEERINVKRQKCKEQCDRDIQKIIVKDKVEKSLSEKVEKGCLRCGCGLGGVAAGVGIFGALGTYGWKVAATATAIEFATQEGIKAGIQAAIEQIKITVFNSLLNVEWLNFINASNYNSIAGLVEAVKAAVVSTERTSELSSNTMDRVRNALSEAENWFSPAVREGTQTTASTITTVQRTQLVDVTATSTYSYMAIAYSVIAILIIVLVMIIIYLILRYRRKKKMNKKAQYTKLLNQ
;
A
#
# COMPACT_ATOMS: atom_id res chain seq x y z
N MET A 1 24.09 53.31 21.46
CA MET A 1 23.58 52.84 22.76
C MET A 1 22.11 53.23 22.83
N ASP A 2 21.29 52.66 21.95
CA ASP A 2 20.80 51.26 21.92
C ASP A 2 19.82 51.00 23.07
N GLN A 3 18.54 50.88 22.69
CA GLN A 3 17.72 49.66 22.76
C GLN A 3 17.13 49.46 24.17
N VAL A 4 15.83 49.19 24.33
CA VAL A 4 15.16 47.88 24.19
C VAL A 4 13.67 48.19 24.45
N ASN A 5 12.73 47.95 23.54
CA ASN A 5 12.03 46.71 23.17
C ASN A 5 10.72 46.44 23.97
N ILE A 6 9.76 45.87 23.23
CA ILE A 6 8.64 44.98 23.63
C ILE A 6 7.21 45.54 23.81
N GLU A 7 6.35 44.93 22.98
CA GLU A 7 4.91 44.61 23.06
C GLU A 7 3.82 45.69 23.00
N MET A 8 2.95 45.53 21.99
CA MET A 8 1.51 45.68 22.18
C MET A 8 0.74 44.65 21.34
N ASN A 9 0.13 43.70 22.05
CA ASN A 9 -1.00 42.90 21.55
C ASN A 9 -2.28 43.69 21.76
N HIS A 10 -3.18 43.74 20.78
CA HIS A 10 -4.63 43.83 21.05
C HIS A 10 -5.43 43.15 19.92
N HIS A 11 -6.29 42.23 20.33
CA HIS A 11 -7.17 41.42 19.50
C HIS A 11 -8.55 42.08 19.28
N ASN A 12 -9.10 41.81 18.08
CA ASN A 12 -10.52 41.63 17.66
C ASN A 12 -11.51 42.80 17.86
N THR A 13 -12.43 43.12 16.94
CA THR A 13 -13.42 42.25 16.23
C THR A 13 -14.06 43.04 15.05
N PRO A 14 -14.81 42.41 14.12
CA PRO A 14 -15.04 42.87 12.73
C PRO A 14 -16.34 43.66 12.52
N HIS A 15 -16.35 44.53 11.49
CA HIS A 15 -17.57 45.14 10.96
C HIS A 15 -17.78 44.84 9.47
N ILE A 16 -18.84 44.06 9.22
CA ILE A 16 -19.46 43.75 7.93
C ILE A 16 -20.08 45.03 7.35
N LYS A 17 -19.74 45.40 6.11
CA LYS A 17 -20.49 46.40 5.34
C LYS A 17 -21.24 45.72 4.19
N ASN A 18 -22.56 45.66 4.34
CA ASN A 18 -23.52 45.39 3.27
C ASN A 18 -23.31 46.42 2.14
N ARG A 19 -23.04 45.97 0.91
CA ARG A 19 -23.11 46.81 -0.29
C ARG A 19 -24.13 46.18 -1.23
N GLU A 20 -25.31 46.77 -1.27
CA GLU A 20 -26.26 46.52 -2.34
C GLU A 20 -25.70 47.05 -3.68
N PRO A 21 -25.93 46.38 -4.82
CA PRO A 21 -25.40 46.81 -6.11
C PRO A 21 -26.24 47.98 -6.68
N THR A 22 -25.63 49.15 -6.82
CA THR A 22 -26.21 50.31 -7.50
C THR A 22 -26.38 50.01 -9.01
N LYS A 23 -27.62 49.93 -9.48
CA LYS A 23 -27.94 49.78 -10.91
C LYS A 23 -27.72 51.12 -11.63
N SER A 24 -26.68 51.21 -12.46
CA SER A 24 -26.44 52.34 -13.37
C SER A 24 -27.42 52.27 -14.55
N TYR A 25 -28.55 52.99 -14.48
CA TYR A 25 -29.28 53.37 -15.69
C TYR A 25 -28.63 54.64 -16.26
N ARG A 26 -27.93 54.51 -17.39
CA ARG A 26 -27.52 55.67 -18.22
C ARG A 26 -28.73 56.08 -19.04
N SER A 27 -29.52 57.06 -18.57
CA SER A 27 -30.42 57.78 -19.47
C SER A 27 -29.57 58.72 -20.32
N LEU A 28 -29.54 58.52 -21.63
CA LEU A 28 -29.00 59.50 -22.55
C LEU A 28 -29.97 60.70 -22.53
N CYS A 29 -29.54 61.82 -21.99
CA CYS A 29 -30.25 63.09 -22.14
C CYS A 29 -30.01 63.56 -23.58
N GLU A 30 -31.03 63.53 -24.42
CA GLU A 30 -30.99 64.17 -25.74
C GLU A 30 -30.98 65.68 -25.52
N CYS A 31 -29.78 66.28 -25.51
CA CYS A 31 -29.65 67.72 -25.71
C CYS A 31 -29.72 67.98 -27.22
N GLU A 32 -30.73 68.69 -27.69
CA GLU A 32 -30.78 69.24 -29.05
C GLU A 32 -29.64 70.27 -29.21
N LEU A 33 -28.46 69.80 -29.61
CA LEU A 33 -27.32 70.66 -29.95
C LEU A 33 -27.17 70.78 -31.48
N TYR A 34 -28.25 71.13 -32.17
CA TYR A 34 -28.15 71.53 -33.57
C TYR A 34 -28.93 72.81 -33.84
N THR A 35 -28.26 73.94 -33.66
CA THR A 35 -28.73 75.25 -34.12
C THR A 35 -28.12 75.51 -35.50
N SER A 36 -28.94 75.50 -36.56
CA SER A 36 -28.56 75.71 -37.98
C SER A 36 -28.04 77.13 -38.32
N ILE A 37 -27.65 77.89 -37.30
CA ILE A 37 -27.22 79.29 -37.41
C ILE A 37 -25.80 79.40 -37.99
N TYR A 38 -25.03 78.30 -37.97
CA TYR A 38 -23.63 78.26 -38.40
C TYR A 38 -23.39 77.54 -39.74
N ASP A 39 -24.44 77.04 -40.41
CA ASP A 39 -24.30 76.24 -41.64
C ASP A 39 -23.71 77.02 -42.84
N ASN A 40 -23.80 78.35 -42.82
CA ASN A 40 -23.31 79.24 -43.87
C ASN A 40 -22.09 80.07 -43.45
N ASP A 41 -21.54 79.85 -42.25
CA ASP A 41 -20.30 80.51 -41.82
C ASP A 41 -19.10 79.85 -42.54
N PRO A 42 -18.34 80.60 -43.35
CA PRO A 42 -17.20 80.04 -44.08
C PRO A 42 -16.14 79.41 -43.16
N GLU A 43 -15.95 79.92 -41.95
CA GLU A 43 -14.99 79.37 -40.98
C GLU A 43 -15.49 78.06 -40.39
N MET A 44 -16.78 77.98 -40.04
CA MET A 44 -17.39 76.75 -39.54
C MET A 44 -17.42 75.64 -40.59
N LYS A 45 -17.63 75.99 -41.86
CA LYS A 45 -17.63 75.03 -42.98
C LYS A 45 -16.25 74.44 -43.22
N GLU A 46 -15.19 75.22 -43.05
CA GLU A 46 -13.81 74.75 -43.16
C GLU A 46 -13.45 73.79 -42.03
N ILE A 47 -13.84 74.13 -40.79
CA ILE A 47 -13.67 73.25 -39.62
C ILE A 47 -14.43 71.94 -39.80
N MET A 48 -15.70 71.98 -40.23
CA MET A 48 -16.51 70.78 -40.48
C MET A 48 -15.87 69.86 -41.52
N ASN A 49 -15.39 70.42 -42.63
CA ASN A 49 -14.69 69.65 -43.66
C ASN A 49 -13.38 69.02 -43.15
N ASP A 50 -12.64 69.70 -42.28
CA ASP A 50 -11.43 69.11 -41.69
C ASP A 50 -11.78 67.98 -40.70
N PHE A 51 -12.81 68.16 -39.87
CA PHE A 51 -13.34 67.11 -39.02
C PHE A 51 -13.82 65.90 -39.82
N ASP A 52 -14.60 66.10 -40.88
CA ASP A 52 -15.09 65.02 -41.75
C ASP A 52 -13.92 64.29 -42.43
N ARG A 53 -12.93 65.04 -42.93
CA ARG A 53 -11.72 64.45 -43.53
C ARG A 53 -10.93 63.61 -42.53
N GLN A 54 -10.68 64.14 -41.33
CA GLN A 54 -9.97 63.41 -40.28
C GLN A 54 -10.77 62.19 -39.79
N THR A 55 -12.09 62.34 -39.69
CA THR A 55 -13.01 61.29 -39.25
C THR A 55 -13.05 60.16 -40.27
N SER A 56 -13.13 60.48 -41.56
CA SER A 56 -13.11 59.50 -42.66
C SER A 56 -11.80 58.69 -42.68
N GLN A 57 -10.64 59.35 -42.54
CA GLN A 57 -9.35 58.64 -42.45
C GLN A 57 -9.24 57.72 -41.23
N ARG A 58 -9.77 58.12 -40.08
CA ARG A 58 -9.80 57.27 -38.89
C ARG A 58 -10.72 56.07 -39.06
N PHE A 59 -11.84 56.22 -39.76
CA PHE A 59 -12.75 55.12 -40.06
C PHE A 59 -12.10 54.08 -40.98
N GLU A 60 -11.44 54.51 -42.06
CA GLU A 60 -10.70 53.59 -42.94
C GLU A 60 -9.60 52.83 -42.18
N GLN A 61 -8.78 53.52 -41.38
CA GLN A 61 -7.76 52.89 -40.54
C GLN A 61 -8.34 51.96 -39.46
N TYR A 62 -9.56 52.24 -38.99
CA TYR A 62 -10.25 51.35 -38.05
C TYR A 62 -10.78 50.10 -38.74
N GLU A 63 -11.38 50.23 -39.92
CA GLU A 63 -11.87 49.11 -40.72
C GLU A 63 -10.74 48.17 -41.14
N GLU A 64 -9.61 48.70 -41.61
CA GLU A 64 -8.43 47.90 -41.94
C GLU A 64 -7.94 47.09 -40.75
N ARG A 65 -7.83 47.72 -39.56
CA ARG A 65 -7.42 47.03 -38.33
C ARG A 65 -8.42 45.95 -37.90
N ILE A 66 -9.72 46.18 -38.09
CA ILE A 66 -10.77 45.19 -37.80
C ILE A 66 -10.69 44.02 -38.78
N ASN A 67 -10.52 44.30 -40.07
CA ASN A 67 -10.43 43.27 -41.11
C ASN A 67 -9.20 42.37 -40.93
N VAL A 68 -8.02 42.95 -40.65
CA VAL A 68 -6.80 42.19 -40.36
C VAL A 68 -6.98 41.28 -39.14
N LYS A 69 -7.60 41.78 -38.07
CA LYS A 69 -7.88 40.96 -36.87
C LYS A 69 -8.88 39.84 -37.15
N ARG A 70 -9.94 40.11 -37.92
CA ARG A 70 -10.93 39.09 -38.33
C ARG A 70 -10.27 37.99 -39.16
N GLN A 71 -9.41 38.36 -40.11
CA GLN A 71 -8.69 37.40 -40.95
C GLN A 71 -7.75 36.51 -40.12
N LYS A 72 -6.99 37.11 -39.20
CA LYS A 72 -6.12 36.37 -38.28
C LYS A 72 -6.88 35.36 -37.41
N CYS A 73 -8.04 35.75 -36.87
CA CYS A 73 -8.89 34.85 -36.09
C CYS A 73 -9.46 33.71 -36.94
N LYS A 74 -9.86 33.99 -38.19
CA LYS A 74 -10.38 32.97 -39.11
C LYS A 74 -9.33 31.93 -39.45
N GLU A 75 -8.12 32.38 -39.83
CA GLU A 75 -7.00 31.48 -40.11
C GLU A 75 -6.58 30.65 -38.89
N GLN A 76 -6.62 31.23 -37.69
CA GLN A 76 -6.30 30.51 -36.47
C GLN A 76 -7.34 29.44 -36.15
N CYS A 77 -8.63 29.75 -36.31
CA CYS A 77 -9.72 28.79 -36.18
C CYS A 77 -9.57 27.63 -37.19
N ASP A 78 -9.30 27.95 -38.46
CA ASP A 78 -9.13 26.94 -39.52
C ASP A 78 -7.93 26.01 -39.23
N ARG A 79 -6.81 26.56 -38.74
CA ARG A 79 -5.64 25.78 -38.31
C ARG A 79 -5.97 24.85 -37.13
N ASP A 80 -6.66 25.36 -36.12
CA ASP A 80 -7.04 24.57 -34.94
C ASP A 80 -8.02 23.45 -35.31
N ILE A 81 -8.98 23.73 -36.20
CA ILE A 81 -9.91 22.73 -36.74
C ILE A 81 -9.15 21.63 -37.49
N GLN A 82 -8.21 21.98 -38.38
CA GLN A 82 -7.41 20.99 -39.09
C GLN A 82 -6.56 20.14 -38.13
N LYS A 83 -5.96 20.76 -37.11
CA LYS A 83 -5.19 20.05 -36.08
C LYS A 83 -6.05 19.06 -35.29
N ILE A 84 -7.28 19.43 -34.95
CA ILE A 84 -8.23 18.55 -34.26
C ILE A 84 -8.64 17.38 -35.17
N ILE A 85 -8.93 17.63 -36.46
CA ILE A 85 -9.33 16.58 -37.41
C ILE A 85 -8.21 15.56 -37.62
N VAL A 86 -6.96 16.02 -37.80
CA VAL A 86 -5.82 15.12 -37.97
C VAL A 86 -5.57 14.30 -36.71
N LYS A 87 -5.65 14.92 -35.52
CA LYS A 87 -5.48 14.23 -34.23
C LYS A 87 -6.55 13.14 -34.03
N ASP A 88 -7.82 13.45 -34.29
CA ASP A 88 -8.93 12.51 -34.17
C ASP A 88 -8.80 11.33 -35.16
N LYS A 89 -8.29 11.58 -36.37
CA LYS A 89 -8.01 10.53 -37.37
C LYS A 89 -6.90 9.58 -36.92
N VAL A 90 -5.82 10.09 -36.32
CA VAL A 90 -4.72 9.27 -35.78
C VAL A 90 -5.20 8.45 -34.59
N GLU A 91 -5.87 9.08 -33.62
CA GLU A 91 -6.44 8.39 -32.45
C GLU A 91 -7.42 7.29 -32.85
N LYS A 92 -8.28 7.55 -33.86
CA LYS A 92 -9.19 6.55 -34.41
C LYS A 92 -8.42 5.36 -35.03
N SER A 93 -7.39 5.62 -35.83
CA SER A 93 -6.59 4.56 -36.46
C SER A 93 -5.80 3.72 -35.45
N LEU A 94 -5.34 4.32 -34.35
CA LEU A 94 -4.66 3.61 -33.26
C LEU A 94 -5.66 2.75 -32.48
N SER A 95 -6.85 3.29 -32.18
CA SER A 95 -7.90 2.51 -31.50
C SER A 95 -8.37 1.31 -32.34
N GLU A 96 -8.56 1.47 -33.65
CA GLU A 96 -8.95 0.37 -34.55
C GLU A 96 -7.86 -0.70 -34.67
N LYS A 97 -6.57 -0.31 -34.62
CA LYS A 97 -5.45 -1.24 -34.61
C LYS A 97 -5.31 -1.99 -33.28
N VAL A 98 -5.51 -1.31 -32.15
CA VAL A 98 -5.48 -1.93 -30.81
C VAL A 98 -6.68 -2.85 -30.62
N GLU A 99 -7.87 -2.48 -31.10
CA GLU A 99 -9.07 -3.32 -31.05
C GLU A 99 -8.94 -4.57 -31.93
N LYS A 100 -8.42 -4.43 -33.17
CA LYS A 100 -8.08 -5.60 -34.01
C LYS A 100 -6.97 -6.45 -33.43
N GLY A 101 -5.98 -5.85 -32.76
CA GLY A 101 -4.88 -6.56 -32.09
C GLY A 101 -5.35 -7.35 -30.87
N CYS A 102 -6.22 -6.77 -30.04
CA CYS A 102 -6.83 -7.44 -28.88
C CYS A 102 -7.81 -8.56 -29.30
N LEU A 103 -8.57 -8.40 -30.39
CA LEU A 103 -9.43 -9.49 -30.89
C LEU A 103 -8.64 -10.63 -31.54
N ARG A 104 -7.46 -10.37 -32.13
CA ARG A 104 -6.59 -11.43 -32.69
C ARG A 104 -5.78 -12.16 -31.63
N CYS A 105 -5.50 -11.52 -30.49
CA CYS A 105 -4.77 -12.11 -29.36
C CYS A 105 -5.74 -12.56 -28.25
N GLY A 106 -6.76 -13.34 -28.63
CA GLY A 106 -7.74 -13.98 -27.73
C GLY A 106 -7.15 -14.98 -26.72
N CYS A 107 -5.88 -14.86 -26.35
CA CYS A 107 -5.27 -15.50 -25.18
C CYS A 107 -5.19 -14.58 -23.96
N GLY A 108 -5.52 -13.28 -24.07
CA GLY A 108 -5.31 -12.31 -22.98
C GLY A 108 -6.45 -12.16 -21.96
N LEU A 109 -7.71 -12.40 -22.34
CA LEU A 109 -8.86 -12.16 -21.44
C LEU A 109 -9.26 -13.38 -20.59
N GLY A 110 -8.76 -14.57 -20.93
CA GLY A 110 -8.83 -15.75 -20.05
C GLY A 110 -7.62 -15.92 -19.13
N GLY A 111 -6.48 -15.28 -19.45
CA GLY A 111 -5.21 -15.47 -18.76
C GLY A 111 -4.98 -14.59 -17.52
N VAL A 112 -5.61 -13.41 -17.43
CA VAL A 112 -5.41 -12.52 -16.26
C VAL A 112 -6.12 -13.07 -15.01
N ALA A 113 -7.20 -13.84 -15.17
CA ALA A 113 -7.80 -14.58 -14.05
C ALA A 113 -6.91 -15.74 -13.58
N ALA A 114 -6.19 -16.40 -14.50
CA ALA A 114 -5.28 -17.51 -14.16
C ALA A 114 -3.94 -17.01 -13.59
N GLY A 115 -3.39 -15.89 -14.07
CA GLY A 115 -2.09 -15.37 -13.64
C GLY A 115 -2.07 -14.83 -12.21
N VAL A 116 -3.15 -14.19 -11.76
CA VAL A 116 -3.23 -13.66 -10.39
C VAL A 116 -3.38 -14.79 -9.35
N GLY A 117 -3.94 -15.94 -9.73
CA GLY A 117 -4.04 -17.12 -8.86
C GLY A 117 -2.72 -17.88 -8.68
N ILE A 118 -1.85 -17.91 -9.70
CA ILE A 118 -0.64 -18.75 -9.68
C ILE A 118 0.49 -18.10 -8.87
N PHE A 119 0.72 -16.79 -8.97
CA PHE A 119 1.82 -16.14 -8.26
C PHE A 119 1.54 -15.87 -6.78
N GLY A 120 0.27 -15.70 -6.36
CA GLY A 120 -0.10 -15.55 -4.95
C GLY A 120 -0.09 -16.87 -4.15
N ALA A 121 -0.43 -17.99 -4.81
CA ALA A 121 -0.51 -19.30 -4.17
C ALA A 121 0.88 -19.93 -3.91
N LEU A 122 1.86 -19.74 -4.81
CA LEU A 122 3.20 -20.33 -4.68
C LEU A 122 4.03 -19.71 -3.54
N GLY A 123 3.95 -18.38 -3.34
CA GLY A 123 4.70 -17.71 -2.29
C GLY A 123 4.19 -18.00 -0.87
N THR A 124 2.87 -18.04 -0.70
CA THR A 124 2.23 -18.31 0.60
C THR A 124 2.38 -19.77 1.03
N TYR A 125 2.32 -20.72 0.07
CA TYR A 125 2.57 -22.14 0.34
C TYR A 125 4.03 -22.39 0.76
N GLY A 126 5.00 -21.81 0.05
CA GLY A 126 6.42 -21.92 0.39
C GLY A 126 6.74 -21.37 1.78
N TRP A 127 6.22 -20.18 2.11
CA TRP A 127 6.38 -19.59 3.45
C TRP A 127 5.77 -20.45 4.54
N LYS A 128 4.54 -20.97 4.33
CA LYS A 128 3.87 -21.82 5.32
C LYS A 128 4.68 -23.09 5.59
N VAL A 129 5.22 -23.74 4.55
CA VAL A 129 6.07 -24.93 4.70
C VAL A 129 7.35 -24.60 5.49
N ALA A 130 8.05 -23.51 5.13
CA ALA A 130 9.26 -23.10 5.84
C ALA A 130 8.97 -22.74 7.31
N ALA A 131 7.91 -21.95 7.57
CA ALA A 131 7.50 -21.55 8.90
C ALA A 131 7.09 -22.75 9.78
N THR A 132 6.42 -23.76 9.19
CA THR A 132 6.11 -25.00 9.90
C THR A 132 7.37 -25.82 10.22
N ALA A 133 8.35 -25.87 9.32
CA ALA A 133 9.61 -26.57 9.58
C ALA A 133 10.39 -25.90 10.73
N THR A 134 10.51 -24.57 10.71
CA THR A 134 11.17 -23.82 11.79
C THR A 134 10.46 -23.97 13.13
N ALA A 135 9.12 -24.01 13.12
CA ALA A 135 8.32 -24.24 14.32
C ALA A 135 8.56 -25.63 14.93
N ILE A 136 8.71 -26.66 14.08
CA ILE A 136 9.01 -28.03 14.53
C ILE A 136 10.41 -28.09 15.12
N GLU A 137 11.42 -27.51 14.46
CA GLU A 137 12.80 -27.46 14.98
C GLU A 137 12.89 -26.71 16.32
N PHE A 138 12.18 -25.59 16.46
CA PHE A 138 12.12 -24.87 17.72
C PHE A 138 11.45 -25.69 18.83
N ALA A 139 10.33 -26.34 18.51
CA ALA A 139 9.61 -27.19 19.48
C ALA A 139 10.44 -28.39 19.94
N THR A 140 11.21 -29.03 19.04
CA THR A 140 12.10 -30.14 19.41
C THR A 140 13.23 -29.67 20.31
N GLN A 141 13.83 -28.51 20.03
CA GLN A 141 14.88 -27.94 20.89
C GLN A 141 14.37 -27.62 22.30
N GLU A 142 13.25 -26.91 22.43
CA GLU A 142 12.66 -26.59 23.74
C GLU A 142 12.20 -27.84 24.49
N GLY A 143 11.67 -28.84 23.76
CA GLY A 143 11.31 -30.12 24.34
C GLY A 143 12.49 -30.91 24.89
N ILE A 144 13.60 -30.97 24.15
CA ILE A 144 14.83 -31.64 24.61
C ILE A 144 15.38 -30.92 25.84
N LYS A 145 15.43 -29.59 25.82
CA LYS A 145 15.87 -28.76 26.96
C LYS A 145 15.04 -29.03 28.21
N ALA A 146 13.71 -29.01 28.10
CA ALA A 146 12.80 -29.30 29.20
C ALA A 146 12.95 -30.74 29.71
N GLY A 147 13.13 -31.71 28.82
CA GLY A 147 13.34 -33.12 29.19
C GLY A 147 14.65 -33.38 29.91
N ILE A 148 15.75 -32.73 29.50
CA ILE A 148 17.03 -32.78 30.20
C ILE A 148 16.86 -32.24 31.62
N GLN A 149 16.21 -31.09 31.77
CA GLN A 149 15.99 -30.49 33.08
C GLN A 149 15.15 -31.40 33.98
N ALA A 150 14.06 -31.97 33.46
CA ALA A 150 13.20 -32.87 34.22
C ALA A 150 13.92 -34.16 34.64
N ALA A 151 14.76 -34.73 33.76
CA ALA A 151 15.60 -35.88 34.10
C ALA A 151 16.60 -35.54 35.21
N ILE A 152 17.24 -34.37 35.16
CA ILE A 152 18.16 -33.89 36.19
C ILE A 152 17.44 -33.70 37.53
N GLU A 153 16.25 -33.10 37.52
CA GLU A 153 15.45 -32.89 38.73
C GLU A 153 15.08 -34.23 39.39
N GLN A 154 14.66 -35.23 38.60
CA GLN A 154 14.40 -36.57 39.12
C GLN A 154 15.65 -37.22 39.72
N ILE A 155 16.81 -37.12 39.05
CA ILE A 155 18.07 -37.64 39.59
C ILE A 155 18.38 -37.00 40.95
N LYS A 156 18.24 -35.68 41.08
CA LYS A 156 18.46 -34.96 42.34
C LYS A 156 17.54 -35.38 43.47
N ILE A 157 16.29 -35.73 43.17
CA ILE A 157 15.29 -36.14 44.18
C ILE A 157 15.56 -37.56 44.72
N THR A 158 16.20 -38.42 43.93
CA THR A 158 16.48 -39.83 44.30
C THR A 158 17.72 -39.97 45.20
N VAL A 159 18.39 -41.14 45.15
CA VAL A 159 19.60 -41.46 45.93
C VAL A 159 20.75 -40.45 45.73
N PHE A 160 20.70 -39.64 44.67
CA PHE A 160 21.71 -38.63 44.35
C PHE A 160 21.44 -37.25 44.97
N ASN A 161 20.53 -37.12 45.94
CA ASN A 161 20.33 -35.87 46.70
C ASN A 161 21.60 -35.42 47.46
N SER A 162 22.59 -36.30 47.66
CA SER A 162 23.90 -35.91 48.21
C SER A 162 24.86 -35.33 47.17
N LEU A 163 24.48 -35.29 45.88
CA LEU A 163 25.24 -34.75 44.75
C LEU A 163 24.60 -33.45 44.20
N LEU A 164 23.92 -32.68 45.05
CA LEU A 164 23.24 -31.44 44.63
C LEU A 164 24.19 -30.37 44.06
N ASN A 165 25.45 -30.36 44.53
CA ASN A 165 26.47 -29.40 44.10
C ASN A 165 27.06 -29.74 42.71
N VAL A 166 26.71 -30.89 42.12
CA VAL A 166 27.17 -31.27 40.79
C VAL A 166 26.44 -30.43 39.74
N GLU A 167 27.21 -29.83 38.83
CA GLU A 167 26.69 -29.18 37.64
C GLU A 167 26.28 -30.25 36.60
N TRP A 168 25.12 -30.87 36.82
CA TRP A 168 24.62 -32.02 36.04
C TRP A 168 24.50 -31.77 34.54
N LEU A 169 24.33 -30.51 34.11
CA LEU A 169 24.28 -30.13 32.69
C LEU A 169 25.59 -30.38 31.94
N ASN A 170 26.72 -30.48 32.65
CA ASN A 170 28.01 -30.85 32.03
C ASN A 170 28.07 -32.33 31.66
N PHE A 171 27.22 -33.17 32.26
CA PHE A 171 27.22 -34.63 32.10
C PHE A 171 25.98 -35.14 31.36
N ILE A 172 24.84 -34.45 31.50
CA ILE A 172 23.55 -34.85 30.92
C ILE A 172 23.18 -33.86 29.81
N ASN A 173 22.95 -34.39 28.61
CA ASN A 173 22.62 -33.62 27.43
C ASN A 173 21.65 -34.40 26.52
N ALA A 174 21.37 -33.83 25.35
CA ALA A 174 20.41 -34.36 24.37
C ALA A 174 20.67 -35.81 23.94
N SER A 175 21.92 -36.28 24.01
CA SER A 175 22.31 -37.62 23.55
C SER A 175 22.09 -38.71 24.59
N ASN A 176 21.98 -38.38 25.88
CA ASN A 176 22.06 -39.38 26.94
C ASN A 176 20.94 -39.31 28.00
N TYR A 177 20.20 -38.20 28.10
CA TYR A 177 19.16 -38.00 29.11
C TYR A 177 17.98 -38.99 29.04
N ASN A 178 17.75 -39.56 27.86
CA ASN A 178 16.61 -40.42 27.53
C ASN A 178 16.94 -41.92 27.60
N SER A 179 18.09 -42.30 28.16
CA SER A 179 18.49 -43.71 28.25
C SER A 179 19.10 -44.03 29.60
N ILE A 180 18.81 -45.22 30.13
CA ILE A 180 19.36 -45.68 31.41
C ILE A 180 20.89 -45.74 31.33
N ALA A 181 21.44 -46.35 30.28
CA ALA A 181 22.89 -46.44 30.08
C ALA A 181 23.54 -45.05 30.01
N GLY A 182 22.93 -44.11 29.29
CA GLY A 182 23.43 -42.74 29.20
C GLY A 182 23.47 -42.01 30.54
N LEU A 183 22.41 -42.15 31.35
CA LEU A 183 22.36 -41.57 32.69
C LEU A 183 23.34 -42.24 33.66
N VAL A 184 23.52 -43.56 33.57
CA VAL A 184 24.51 -44.31 34.36
C VAL A 184 25.93 -43.79 34.08
N GLU A 185 26.29 -43.62 32.81
CA GLU A 185 27.61 -43.08 32.45
C GLU A 185 27.78 -41.62 32.88
N ALA A 186 26.73 -40.80 32.76
CA ALA A 186 26.75 -39.43 33.25
C ALA A 186 26.97 -39.36 34.78
N VAL A 187 26.31 -40.23 35.54
CA VAL A 187 26.51 -40.33 37.00
C VAL A 187 27.91 -40.81 37.35
N LYS A 188 28.44 -41.83 36.67
CA LYS A 188 29.82 -42.28 36.88
C LYS A 188 30.82 -41.14 36.65
N ALA A 189 30.65 -40.40 35.55
CA ALA A 189 31.50 -39.25 35.24
C ALA A 189 31.38 -38.14 36.30
N ALA A 190 30.17 -37.85 36.76
CA ALA A 190 29.92 -36.89 37.84
C ALA A 190 30.61 -37.30 39.16
N VAL A 191 30.50 -38.57 39.56
CA VAL A 191 31.14 -39.11 40.78
C VAL A 191 32.66 -39.01 40.69
N VAL A 192 33.25 -39.40 39.56
CA VAL A 192 34.70 -39.29 39.33
C VAL A 192 35.16 -37.82 39.37
N SER A 193 34.30 -36.88 38.98
CA SER A 193 34.61 -35.45 39.09
C SER A 193 34.60 -34.95 40.54
N THR A 194 33.69 -35.45 41.39
CA THR A 194 33.55 -35.03 42.80
C THR A 194 34.49 -35.76 43.75
N GLU A 195 34.94 -36.98 43.43
CA GLU A 195 35.99 -37.67 44.18
C GLU A 195 37.31 -36.89 44.13
N ARG A 196 37.63 -36.27 42.98
CA ARG A 196 38.82 -35.43 42.82
C ARG A 196 38.77 -34.14 43.66
N THR A 197 37.59 -33.72 44.09
CA THR A 197 37.40 -32.52 44.94
C THR A 197 37.32 -32.85 46.43
N SER A 198 37.45 -34.13 46.84
CA SER A 198 37.57 -34.61 48.23
C SER A 198 36.33 -34.46 49.14
N GLU A 199 35.13 -34.28 48.60
CA GLU A 199 33.94 -33.91 49.38
C GLU A 199 32.93 -35.05 49.68
N LEU A 200 33.13 -36.28 49.22
CA LEU A 200 32.12 -37.34 49.38
C LEU A 200 32.36 -38.25 50.60
N SER A 201 31.32 -38.44 51.42
CA SER A 201 31.37 -39.41 52.52
C SER A 201 31.33 -40.86 52.01
N SER A 202 31.95 -41.80 52.74
CA SER A 202 31.90 -43.24 52.42
C SER A 202 30.47 -43.75 52.25
N ASN A 203 29.55 -43.30 53.11
CA ASN A 203 28.14 -43.68 53.06
C ASN A 203 27.44 -43.22 51.77
N THR A 204 27.86 -42.08 51.22
CA THR A 204 27.35 -41.57 49.95
C THR A 204 27.84 -42.42 48.78
N MET A 205 29.11 -42.81 48.80
CA MET A 205 29.70 -43.67 47.78
C MET A 205 29.02 -45.05 47.72
N ASP A 206 28.71 -45.64 48.87
CA ASP A 206 28.03 -46.94 48.92
C ASP A 206 26.60 -46.87 48.38
N ARG A 207 25.87 -45.78 48.68
CA ARG A 207 24.53 -45.53 48.12
C ARG A 207 24.58 -45.37 46.60
N VAL A 208 25.54 -44.60 46.08
CA VAL A 208 25.73 -44.41 44.64
C VAL A 208 26.09 -45.73 43.97
N ARG A 209 27.00 -46.52 44.55
CA ARG A 209 27.37 -47.84 44.02
C ARG A 209 26.17 -48.78 43.96
N ASN A 210 25.35 -48.80 45.00
CA ASN A 210 24.13 -49.60 45.01
C ASN A 210 23.15 -49.15 43.92
N ALA A 211 22.95 -47.85 43.76
CA ALA A 211 22.07 -47.31 42.71
C ALA A 211 22.57 -47.63 41.30
N LEU A 212 23.89 -47.68 41.08
CA LEU A 212 24.49 -48.09 39.81
C LEU A 212 24.31 -49.59 39.54
N SER A 213 24.34 -50.45 40.56
CA SER A 213 24.07 -51.89 40.43
C SER A 213 22.62 -52.18 40.08
N GLU A 214 21.68 -51.39 40.61
CA GLU A 214 20.24 -51.48 40.31
C GLU A 214 19.78 -50.36 39.37
N ALA A 215 20.58 -50.06 38.33
CA ALA A 215 20.38 -48.89 37.48
C ALA A 215 18.95 -48.77 36.91
N GLU A 216 18.32 -49.89 36.54
CA GLU A 216 16.97 -49.87 35.98
C GLU A 216 15.95 -49.30 36.99
N ASN A 217 16.01 -49.68 38.26
CA ASN A 217 15.10 -49.18 39.29
C ASN A 217 15.30 -47.67 39.55
N TRP A 218 16.55 -47.22 39.58
CA TRP A 218 16.91 -45.86 39.99
C TRP A 218 16.83 -44.83 38.86
N PHE A 219 17.14 -45.22 37.63
CA PHE A 219 17.16 -44.30 36.48
C PHE A 219 15.88 -44.33 35.64
N SER A 220 15.05 -45.39 35.73
CA SER A 220 13.78 -45.44 35.00
C SER A 220 12.86 -44.23 35.27
N PRO A 221 12.69 -43.74 36.51
CA PRO A 221 11.88 -42.54 36.77
C PRO A 221 12.42 -41.30 36.05
N ALA A 222 13.74 -41.10 36.04
CA ALA A 222 14.37 -39.96 35.39
C ALA A 222 14.25 -40.02 33.86
N VAL A 223 14.48 -41.19 33.26
CA VAL A 223 14.26 -41.40 31.82
C VAL A 223 12.80 -41.17 31.45
N ARG A 224 11.87 -41.72 32.24
CA ARG A 224 10.43 -41.56 32.00
C ARG A 224 10.01 -40.10 32.08
N GLU A 225 10.41 -39.39 33.13
CA GLU A 225 10.05 -37.98 33.29
C GLU A 225 10.67 -37.11 32.21
N GLY A 226 11.95 -37.35 31.87
CA GLY A 226 12.63 -36.62 30.81
C GLY A 226 11.97 -36.81 29.44
N THR A 227 11.65 -38.07 29.09
CA THR A 227 10.99 -38.38 27.80
C THR A 227 9.55 -37.89 27.75
N GLN A 228 8.78 -38.01 28.84
CA GLN A 228 7.41 -37.49 28.92
C GLN A 228 7.38 -35.96 28.85
N THR A 229 8.27 -35.28 29.56
CA THR A 229 8.40 -33.83 29.53
C THR A 229 8.81 -33.34 28.14
N THR A 230 9.75 -34.03 27.48
CA THR A 230 10.08 -33.73 26.08
C THR A 230 8.86 -33.84 25.18
N ALA A 231 8.13 -34.96 25.21
CA ALA A 231 6.97 -35.16 24.36
C ALA A 231 5.84 -34.13 24.62
N SER A 232 5.57 -33.85 25.90
CA SER A 232 4.55 -32.87 26.32
C SER A 232 4.89 -31.45 25.88
N THR A 233 6.15 -31.04 26.08
CA THR A 233 6.64 -29.71 25.71
C THR A 233 6.67 -29.54 24.19
N ILE A 234 7.16 -30.53 23.43
CA ILE A 234 7.12 -30.52 21.95
C ILE A 234 5.68 -30.30 21.49
N THR A 235 4.74 -31.09 22.00
CA THR A 235 3.33 -31.01 21.61
C THR A 235 2.74 -29.63 21.91
N THR A 236 3.09 -29.06 23.07
CA THR A 236 2.57 -27.75 23.51
C THR A 236 3.14 -26.61 22.68
N VAL A 237 4.47 -26.57 22.51
CA VAL A 237 5.16 -25.53 21.73
C VAL A 237 4.81 -25.63 20.25
N GLN A 238 4.73 -26.83 19.69
CA GLN A 238 4.32 -27.02 18.29
C GLN A 238 2.90 -26.52 18.06
N ARG A 239 1.97 -26.79 19.00
CA ARG A 239 0.59 -26.29 18.89
C ARG A 239 0.54 -24.76 18.91
N THR A 240 1.25 -24.10 19.82
CA THR A 240 1.27 -22.63 19.88
C THR A 240 1.85 -22.02 18.61
N GLN A 241 3.00 -22.53 18.14
CA GLN A 241 3.65 -22.04 16.93
C GLN A 241 2.80 -22.27 15.67
N LEU A 242 2.13 -23.43 15.54
CA LEU A 242 1.23 -23.69 14.41
C LEU A 242 0.03 -22.73 14.41
N VAL A 243 -0.52 -22.40 15.58
CA VAL A 243 -1.59 -21.40 15.70
C VAL A 243 -1.10 -20.04 15.18
N ASP A 244 0.10 -19.60 15.56
CA ASP A 244 0.67 -18.32 15.10
C ASP A 244 0.92 -18.29 13.58
N VAL A 245 1.44 -19.39 13.01
CA VAL A 245 1.62 -19.53 11.56
C VAL A 245 0.27 -19.46 10.84
N THR A 246 -0.77 -20.12 11.36
CA THR A 246 -2.11 -20.08 10.76
C THR A 246 -2.75 -18.70 10.87
N ALA A 247 -2.63 -18.02 12.01
CA ALA A 247 -3.14 -16.66 12.21
C ALA A 247 -2.50 -15.68 11.23
N THR A 248 -1.18 -15.73 11.10
CA THR A 248 -0.40 -14.88 10.17
C THR A 248 -0.77 -15.16 8.71
N SER A 249 -0.95 -16.44 8.34
CA SER A 249 -1.40 -16.80 6.98
C SER A 249 -2.82 -16.31 6.68
N THR A 250 -3.70 -16.28 7.69
CA THR A 250 -5.08 -15.83 7.54
C THR A 250 -5.14 -14.32 7.34
N TYR A 251 -4.38 -13.57 8.15
CA TYR A 251 -4.29 -12.11 8.03
C TYR A 251 -3.77 -11.67 6.66
N SER A 252 -2.71 -12.31 6.18
CA SER A 252 -2.14 -12.03 4.85
C SER A 252 -3.13 -12.37 3.72
N TYR A 253 -3.87 -13.47 3.83
CA TYR A 253 -4.91 -13.81 2.85
C TYR A 253 -6.03 -12.76 2.80
N MET A 254 -6.50 -12.28 3.97
CA MET A 254 -7.50 -11.21 4.03
C MET A 254 -6.99 -9.91 3.39
N ALA A 255 -5.75 -9.51 3.67
CA ALA A 255 -5.13 -8.34 3.07
C ALA A 255 -5.07 -8.43 1.53
N ILE A 256 -4.68 -9.59 1.00
CA ILE A 256 -4.66 -9.85 -0.45
C ILE A 256 -6.08 -9.80 -1.02
N ALA A 257 -7.06 -10.42 -0.35
CA ALA A 257 -8.45 -10.42 -0.80
C ALA A 257 -9.04 -9.00 -0.90
N TYR A 258 -8.81 -8.13 0.09
CA TYR A 258 -9.25 -6.74 0.02
C TYR A 258 -8.57 -5.95 -1.11
N SER A 259 -7.27 -6.18 -1.34
CA SER A 259 -6.55 -5.57 -2.46
C SER A 259 -7.15 -5.96 -3.82
N VAL A 260 -7.45 -7.26 -4.01
CA VAL A 260 -8.10 -7.75 -5.23
C VAL A 260 -9.51 -7.17 -5.40
N ILE A 261 -10.31 -7.12 -4.34
CA ILE A 261 -11.65 -6.51 -4.37
C ILE A 261 -11.56 -5.02 -4.74
N ALA A 262 -10.61 -4.27 -4.17
CA ALA A 262 -10.41 -2.87 -4.51
C ALA A 262 -10.06 -2.66 -5.99
N ILE A 263 -9.19 -3.51 -6.56
CA ILE A 263 -8.84 -3.47 -7.99
C ILE A 263 -10.08 -3.76 -8.85
N LEU A 264 -10.89 -4.76 -8.50
CA LEU A 264 -12.13 -5.09 -9.23
C LEU A 264 -13.13 -3.93 -9.23
N ILE A 265 -13.28 -3.22 -8.10
CA ILE A 265 -14.15 -2.03 -8.00
C ILE A 265 -13.64 -0.92 -8.93
N ILE A 266 -12.33 -0.64 -8.93
CA ILE A 266 -11.74 0.39 -9.81
C ILE A 266 -11.99 0.03 -11.29
N VAL A 267 -11.76 -1.23 -11.68
CA VAL A 267 -12.00 -1.71 -13.05
C VAL A 267 -13.47 -1.57 -13.44
N LEU A 268 -14.41 -1.95 -12.56
CA LEU A 268 -15.84 -1.78 -12.81
C LEU A 268 -16.24 -0.32 -13.02
N VAL A 269 -15.73 0.60 -12.19
CA VAL A 269 -15.98 2.04 -12.34
C VAL A 269 -15.42 2.55 -13.68
N MET A 270 -14.22 2.13 -14.07
CA MET A 270 -13.64 2.48 -15.36
C MET A 270 -14.49 1.98 -16.54
N ILE A 271 -15.02 0.75 -16.46
CA ILE A 271 -15.91 0.19 -17.48
C ILE A 271 -17.21 1.00 -17.58
N ILE A 272 -17.83 1.34 -16.45
CA ILE A 272 -19.06 2.13 -16.43
C ILE A 272 -18.85 3.51 -17.06
N ILE A 273 -17.78 4.22 -16.67
CA ILE A 273 -17.42 5.53 -17.26
C ILE A 273 -17.15 5.38 -18.75
N TYR A 274 -16.38 4.37 -19.16
CA TYR A 274 -16.10 4.07 -20.56
C TYR A 274 -17.39 3.85 -21.36
N LEU A 275 -18.34 3.07 -20.84
CA LEU A 275 -19.61 2.81 -21.50
C LEU A 275 -20.45 4.09 -21.63
N ILE A 276 -20.50 4.94 -20.60
CA ILE A 276 -21.19 6.24 -20.66
C ILE A 276 -20.55 7.13 -21.74
N LEU A 277 -19.22 7.25 -21.75
CA LEU A 277 -18.49 8.06 -22.73
C LEU A 277 -18.70 7.53 -24.16
N ARG A 278 -18.63 6.21 -24.35
CA ARG A 278 -18.88 5.55 -25.64
C ARG A 278 -20.30 5.81 -26.12
N TYR A 279 -21.29 5.68 -25.24
CA TYR A 279 -22.68 5.96 -25.54
C TYR A 279 -22.89 7.42 -25.96
N ARG A 280 -22.31 8.39 -25.22
CA ARG A 280 -22.38 9.81 -25.56
C ARG A 280 -21.74 10.12 -26.91
N ARG A 281 -20.57 9.53 -27.22
CA ARG A 281 -19.91 9.69 -28.52
C ARG A 281 -20.79 9.18 -29.67
N LYS A 282 -21.36 7.98 -29.54
CA LYS A 282 -22.25 7.40 -30.56
C LYS A 282 -23.49 8.26 -30.80
N LYS A 283 -24.14 8.76 -29.73
CA LYS A 283 -25.28 9.68 -29.84
C LYS A 283 -24.92 10.98 -30.55
N LYS A 284 -23.75 11.56 -30.27
CA LYS A 284 -23.26 12.78 -30.94
C LYS A 284 -23.04 12.57 -32.44
N MET A 285 -22.44 11.44 -32.82
CA MET A 285 -22.20 11.09 -34.23
C MET A 285 -23.51 10.89 -35.00
N ASN A 286 -24.49 10.21 -34.41
CA ASN A 286 -25.80 10.01 -35.03
C ASN A 286 -26.54 11.33 -35.25
N LYS A 287 -26.51 12.24 -34.27
CA LYS A 287 -27.09 13.59 -34.42
C LYS A 287 -26.42 14.37 -35.54
N LYS A 288 -25.08 14.37 -35.62
CA LYS A 288 -24.35 15.03 -36.71
C LYS A 288 -24.79 14.52 -38.08
N ALA A 289 -24.87 13.21 -38.27
CA ALA A 289 -25.30 12.60 -39.53
C ALA A 289 -26.71 13.02 -39.95
N GLN A 290 -27.64 13.21 -39.00
CA GLN A 290 -28.98 13.73 -39.28
C GLN A 290 -28.95 15.18 -39.77
N TYR A 291 -28.20 16.07 -39.09
CA TYR A 291 -28.07 17.46 -39.53
C TYR A 291 -27.39 17.58 -40.89
N THR A 292 -26.37 16.77 -41.19
CA THR A 292 -25.70 16.80 -42.50
C THR A 292 -26.63 16.40 -43.65
N LYS A 293 -27.59 15.49 -43.39
CA LYS A 293 -28.60 15.12 -44.40
C LYS A 293 -29.57 16.25 -44.70
N LEU A 294 -30.02 16.98 -43.68
CA LEU A 294 -30.96 18.10 -43.83
C LEU A 294 -30.34 19.31 -44.54
N LEU A 295 -29.04 19.52 -44.40
CA LEU A 295 -28.33 20.68 -44.96
C LEU A 295 -27.98 20.52 -46.45
N ASN A 296 -28.03 19.30 -46.97
CA ASN A 296 -27.73 18.98 -48.37
C ASN A 296 -29.00 18.78 -49.23
N GLN A 297 -30.18 19.07 -48.68
CA GLN A 297 -31.44 19.22 -49.42
C GLN A 297 -31.66 20.69 -49.75
#